data_AF-A0A7J9YM16-F1
#
_entry.id   AF-A0A7J9YM16-F1
#
_cell.length_a   1.000
_cell.length_b   1.000
_cell.length_c   1.000
_cell.angle_alpha   90.00
_cell.angle_beta   90.00
_cell.angle_gamma   90.00
#
_symmetry.space_group_name_H-M   'P 1'
#
loop_
_entity.id
_entity.type
_entity.pdbx_description
1 polymer ?
#
loop_
_entity_poly.entity_id
_entity_poly.type
_entity_poly.pdbx_seq_one_letter_code
_entity_poly.pdbx_strand_id
1 'polypeptide(L)'
;MALTSLPTWQKLRAHRESLADVHLRDLFAQDARRGESLTAEHDGVYLDYSKNRVTAETLDLLTQLARERGLAEGVESMFAGERVNVTENRSVLHTALRAAADATVIVNGEN
;
A
#
# COMPACT_ATOMS: atom_id res chain seq x y z
N MET A 1 -3.99 10.94 15.60
CA MET A 1 -2.99 10.15 16.34
C MET A 1 -1.75 9.95 15.47
N ALA A 2 -0.54 10.03 16.03
CA ALA A 2 0.70 9.87 15.28
C ALA A 2 0.84 8.44 14.74
N LEU A 3 1.43 8.26 13.55
CA LEU A 3 1.64 6.96 12.92
C LEU A 3 2.34 5.97 13.88
N THR A 4 3.38 6.45 14.56
CA THR A 4 4.23 5.62 15.41
C THR A 4 3.58 5.21 16.72
N SER A 5 2.48 5.84 17.13
CA SER A 5 1.76 5.46 18.35
C SER A 5 0.64 4.45 18.09
N LEU A 6 0.38 4.07 16.83
CA LEU A 6 -0.66 3.10 16.50
C LEU A 6 -0.28 1.71 17.01
N PRO A 7 -1.23 0.92 17.56
CA PRO A 7 -0.98 -0.45 17.97
C PRO A 7 -0.35 -1.31 16.87
N THR A 8 -0.82 -1.19 15.62
CA THR A 8 -0.27 -1.97 14.50
C THR A 8 1.16 -1.57 14.17
N TRP A 9 1.52 -0.30 14.34
CA TRP A 9 2.92 0.15 14.19
C TRP A 9 3.83 -0.50 15.25
N GLN A 10 3.37 -0.57 16.50
CA GLN A 10 4.15 -1.23 17.56
C GLN A 10 4.31 -2.73 17.31
N LYS A 11 3.26 -3.40 16.79
CA LYS A 11 3.35 -4.80 16.34
C LYS A 11 4.36 -4.99 15.21
N LEU A 12 4.33 -4.13 14.18
CA LEU A 12 5.31 -4.16 13.08
C LEU A 12 6.74 -3.97 13.59
N ARG A 13 6.95 -3.09 14.56
CA ARG A 13 8.26 -2.87 15.17
C ARG A 13 8.76 -4.14 15.87
N ALA A 14 7.92 -4.76 16.69
CA ALA A 14 8.25 -6.01 17.37
C ALA A 14 8.50 -7.15 16.37
N HIS A 15 7.70 -7.26 15.31
CA HIS A 15 7.90 -8.23 14.23
C HIS A 15 9.20 -8.02 13.46
N ARG A 16 9.57 -6.76 13.21
CA ARG A 16 10.87 -6.42 12.62
C ARG A 16 12.03 -6.86 13.51
N GLU A 17 11.89 -6.74 14.83
CA GLU A 17 12.89 -7.18 15.80
C GLU A 17 12.98 -8.71 15.85
N SER A 18 11.87 -9.44 15.80
CA SER A 18 11.88 -10.92 15.74
C SER A 18 12.52 -11.45 14.45
N LEU A 19 12.38 -10.71 13.35
CA LEU A 19 13.01 -11.05 12.08
C LEU A 19 14.48 -10.63 11.98
N ALA A 20 15.07 -9.94 12.97
CA ALA A 20 16.35 -9.24 12.83
C ALA A 20 17.53 -10.11 12.37
N ASP A 21 17.55 -11.38 12.74
CA ASP A 21 18.59 -12.35 12.36
C ASP A 21 18.17 -13.31 11.23
N VAL A 22 16.91 -13.22 10.77
CA VAL A 22 16.41 -14.07 9.68
C VAL A 22 16.98 -13.60 8.34
N HIS A 23 17.72 -14.47 7.65
CA HIS A 23 18.21 -14.18 6.32
C HIS A 23 17.18 -14.56 5.25
N LEU A 24 17.20 -13.81 4.14
CA LEU A 24 16.33 -14.07 3.00
C LEU A 24 16.49 -15.50 2.45
N ARG A 25 17.73 -16.02 2.43
CA ARG A 25 18.01 -17.39 1.99
C ARG A 25 17.26 -18.43 2.82
N ASP A 26 17.07 -18.19 4.12
CA ASP A 26 16.38 -19.10 5.02
C ASP A 26 14.88 -19.09 4.72
N LEU A 27 14.32 -17.91 4.40
CA LEU A 27 12.93 -17.78 3.98
C LEU A 27 12.65 -18.53 2.67
N PHE A 28 13.57 -18.52 1.71
CA PHE A 28 13.46 -19.33 0.49
C PHE A 28 13.65 -20.83 0.75
N ALA A 29 14.53 -21.20 1.69
CA ALA A 29 14.71 -22.60 2.07
C ALA A 29 13.49 -23.17 2.79
N GLN A 30 12.74 -22.34 3.53
CA GLN A 30 11.54 -22.73 4.27
C GLN A 30 10.28 -22.80 3.40
N ASP A 31 10.23 -22.04 2.30
CA ASP A 31 9.11 -22.04 1.35
C ASP A 31 9.62 -22.10 -0.09
N ALA A 32 9.61 -23.30 -0.66
CA ALA A 32 10.00 -23.53 -2.05
C ALA A 32 9.11 -22.79 -3.06
N ARG A 33 7.87 -22.42 -2.68
CA ARG A 33 6.94 -21.68 -3.54
C ARG A 33 6.97 -20.17 -3.29
N ARG A 34 7.88 -19.67 -2.47
CA ARG A 34 7.99 -18.23 -2.13
C ARG A 34 8.08 -17.33 -3.36
N GLY A 35 8.81 -17.78 -4.38
CA GLY A 35 8.99 -17.05 -5.65
C GLY A 35 7.72 -16.96 -6.49
N GLU A 36 6.70 -17.78 -6.19
CA GLU A 36 5.38 -17.76 -6.83
C GLU A 36 4.37 -17.04 -5.93
N SER A 37 4.39 -17.32 -4.62
CA SER A 37 3.41 -16.81 -3.65
C SER A 37 3.55 -15.32 -3.34
N LEU A 38 4.77 -14.77 -3.45
CA LEU A 38 5.06 -13.36 -3.22
C LEU A 38 5.24 -12.61 -4.53
N THR A 39 4.25 -12.77 -5.39
CA THR A 39 4.16 -12.10 -6.69
C THR A 39 2.77 -11.50 -6.88
N ALA A 40 2.67 -10.51 -7.76
CA ALA A 40 1.41 -9.97 -8.23
C ALA A 40 1.55 -9.63 -9.71
N GLU A 41 0.53 -9.91 -10.50
CA GLU A 41 0.52 -9.60 -11.93
C GLU A 41 -0.79 -8.91 -12.29
N HIS A 42 -0.70 -7.80 -13.01
CA HIS A 42 -1.86 -7.09 -13.54
C HIS A 42 -1.45 -6.30 -14.78
N ASP A 43 -2.28 -6.35 -15.84
CA ASP A 43 -2.07 -5.60 -17.10
C ASP A 43 -0.65 -5.71 -17.69
N GLY A 44 -0.07 -6.91 -17.63
CA GLY A 44 1.28 -7.18 -18.15
C GLY A 44 2.43 -6.64 -17.28
N VAL A 45 2.11 -6.10 -16.10
CA VAL A 45 3.08 -5.72 -15.08
C VAL A 45 3.21 -6.85 -14.07
N TYR A 46 4.42 -7.40 -13.96
CA TYR A 46 4.76 -8.45 -12.99
C TYR A 46 5.61 -7.87 -11.86
N LEU A 47 5.12 -8.00 -10.62
CA LEU A 47 5.79 -7.59 -9.40
C LEU A 47 6.24 -8.83 -8.62
N ASP A 48 7.54 -9.06 -8.55
CA ASP A 48 8.16 -10.02 -7.63
C ASP A 48 8.64 -9.30 -6.37
N TYR A 49 7.97 -9.56 -5.24
CA TYR A 49 8.35 -9.04 -3.94
C TYR A 49 8.90 -10.13 -3.00
N SER A 50 9.18 -11.33 -3.52
CA SER A 50 9.70 -12.48 -2.78
C SER A 50 11.08 -12.24 -2.16
N LYS A 51 11.88 -11.35 -2.75
CA LYS A 51 13.26 -11.01 -2.32
C LYS A 51 13.32 -9.97 -1.19
N ASN A 52 12.21 -9.76 -0.49
CA ASN A 52 12.15 -8.95 0.73
C ASN A 52 12.11 -9.84 1.98
N ARG A 53 12.55 -9.33 3.13
CA ARG A 53 12.43 -9.99 4.44
C ARG A 53 11.00 -9.88 4.98
N VAL A 54 10.08 -10.50 4.26
CA VAL A 54 8.64 -10.50 4.56
C VAL A 54 8.14 -11.91 4.76
N THR A 55 7.29 -12.10 5.75
CA THR A 55 6.50 -13.31 5.99
C THR A 55 5.02 -13.01 5.75
N ALA A 56 4.15 -14.03 5.81
CA ALA A 56 2.71 -13.82 5.78
C ALA A 56 2.26 -12.82 6.87
N GLU A 57 2.78 -12.98 8.09
CA GLU A 57 2.54 -12.04 9.20
C GLU A 57 3.02 -10.62 8.87
N THR A 58 4.15 -10.45 8.16
CA THR A 58 4.59 -9.12 7.74
C THR A 58 3.55 -8.46 6.82
N LEU A 59 3.02 -9.19 5.85
CA LEU A 59 2.02 -8.66 4.91
C LEU A 59 0.70 -8.33 5.59
N ASP A 60 0.25 -9.18 6.52
CA ASP A 60 -0.96 -8.95 7.30
C ASP A 60 -0.83 -7.67 8.14
N LEU A 61 0.30 -7.51 8.85
CA LEU A 61 0.55 -6.33 9.67
C LEU A 61 0.70 -5.05 8.84
N LEU A 62 1.37 -5.10 7.68
CA LEU A 62 1.48 -3.95 6.77
C LEU A 62 0.11 -3.56 6.20
N THR A 63 -0.69 -4.54 5.79
CA THR A 63 -2.04 -4.31 5.25
C THR A 63 -2.98 -3.79 6.34
N GLN A 64 -2.85 -4.29 7.56
CA GLN A 64 -3.57 -3.76 8.72
C GLN A 64 -3.21 -2.30 9.00
N LEU A 65 -1.92 -1.94 8.93
CA LEU A 65 -1.49 -0.56 9.12
C LEU A 65 -2.06 0.35 8.02
N ALA A 66 -2.07 -0.11 6.77
CA ALA A 66 -2.67 0.63 5.65
C ALA A 66 -4.18 0.90 5.89
N ARG A 67 -4.91 -0.11 6.38
CA ARG A 67 -6.33 0.03 6.77
C ARG A 67 -6.51 0.98 7.95
N GLU A 68 -5.72 0.85 9.01
CA GLU A 68 -5.78 1.72 10.20
C GLU A 68 -5.45 3.19 9.87
N ARG A 69 -4.66 3.41 8.82
CA ARG A 69 -4.33 4.75 8.30
C ARG A 69 -5.33 5.30 7.30
N GLY A 70 -6.36 4.54 6.92
CA GLY A 70 -7.37 4.97 5.97
C GLY A 70 -6.81 5.15 4.55
N LEU A 71 -5.91 4.26 4.11
CA LEU A 71 -5.28 4.39 2.80
C LEU A 71 -6.31 4.30 1.67
N ALA A 72 -7.29 3.39 1.77
CA ALA A 72 -8.31 3.21 0.74
C ALA A 72 -9.16 4.47 0.58
N GLU A 73 -9.60 5.04 1.70
CA GLU A 73 -10.36 6.28 1.76
C GLU A 73 -9.55 7.45 1.21
N GLY A 74 -8.26 7.54 1.53
CA GLY A 74 -7.38 8.57 0.98
C GLY A 74 -7.19 8.45 -0.54
N VAL A 75 -7.12 7.22 -1.07
CA VAL A 75 -7.09 6.97 -2.51
C VAL A 75 -8.42 7.39 -3.14
N GLU A 76 -9.56 6.98 -2.57
CA GLU A 76 -10.89 7.35 -3.05
C GLU A 76 -11.09 8.88 -3.06
N SER A 77 -10.74 9.58 -1.97
CA SER A 77 -10.75 11.04 -1.89
C SER A 77 -9.94 11.70 -3.01
N MET A 78 -8.75 11.16 -3.31
CA MET A 78 -7.93 11.66 -4.41
C MET A 78 -8.63 11.47 -5.76
N PHE A 79 -9.15 10.26 -6.04
CA PHE A 79 -9.84 9.96 -7.30
C PHE A 79 -11.15 10.72 -7.47
N ALA A 80 -11.86 11.01 -6.38
CA ALA A 80 -13.09 11.80 -6.37
C ALA A 80 -12.85 13.32 -6.55
N GLY A 81 -11.60 13.77 -6.58
CA GLY A 81 -11.27 15.19 -6.76
C GLY A 81 -11.37 16.02 -5.49
N GLU A 82 -11.36 15.40 -4.31
CA GLU A 82 -11.28 16.13 -3.04
C GLU A 82 -9.96 16.89 -2.92
N ARG A 83 -9.94 17.92 -2.07
CA ARG A 83 -8.80 18.83 -1.89
C ARG A 83 -7.74 18.23 -0.95
N VAL A 84 -7.18 17.08 -1.34
CA VAL A 84 -6.21 16.31 -0.54
C VAL A 84 -4.84 16.99 -0.40
N ASN A 85 -4.48 17.93 -1.28
CA ASN A 85 -3.34 18.82 -1.08
C ASN A 85 -3.75 19.94 -0.11
N VAL A 86 -3.63 19.65 1.19
CA VAL A 86 -4.16 20.50 2.27
C VAL A 86 -3.44 21.83 2.41
N THR A 87 -2.14 21.92 2.14
CA THR A 87 -1.36 23.16 2.34
C THR A 87 -1.67 24.21 1.29
N GLU A 88 -1.98 23.78 0.07
CA GLU A 88 -2.41 24.67 -1.02
C GLU A 88 -3.93 24.70 -1.17
N ASN A 89 -4.64 23.86 -0.42
CA ASN A 89 -6.07 23.62 -0.55
C ASN A 89 -6.45 23.28 -2.00
N ARG A 90 -5.92 22.18 -2.59
CA ARG A 90 -6.14 21.81 -4.00
C ARG A 90 -6.44 20.32 -4.19
N SER A 91 -7.19 20.01 -5.24
CA SER A 91 -7.40 18.63 -5.71
C SER A 91 -6.15 18.09 -6.42
N VAL A 92 -5.97 16.77 -6.43
CA VAL A 92 -4.86 16.08 -7.10
C VAL A 92 -5.42 15.06 -8.10
N LEU A 93 -5.46 15.43 -9.39
CA LEU A 93 -6.20 14.69 -10.43
C LEU A 93 -5.35 14.34 -11.66
N HIS A 94 -4.09 13.94 -11.45
CA HIS A 94 -3.24 13.45 -12.55
C HIS A 94 -3.81 12.20 -13.23
N THR A 95 -4.67 11.44 -12.53
CA THR A 95 -5.39 10.27 -13.05
C THR A 95 -6.49 10.65 -14.05
N ALA A 96 -7.16 11.79 -13.87
CA ALA A 96 -8.22 12.26 -14.78
C ALA A 96 -7.71 12.49 -16.22
N LEU A 97 -6.44 12.89 -16.36
CA LEU A 97 -5.79 13.10 -17.67
C LEU A 97 -5.65 11.82 -18.51
N ARG A 98 -5.82 10.65 -17.91
CA ARG A 98 -5.72 9.34 -18.56
C ARG A 98 -6.94 8.45 -18.30
N ALA A 99 -8.00 9.03 -17.74
CA ALA A 99 -9.23 8.29 -17.51
C ALA A 99 -9.89 7.92 -18.85
N ALA A 100 -10.81 6.96 -18.82
CA ALA A 100 -11.62 6.64 -19.98
C ALA A 100 -12.38 7.89 -20.46
N ALA A 101 -12.69 7.97 -21.76
CA ALA A 101 -13.33 9.15 -22.34
C ALA A 101 -14.72 9.47 -21.76
N ASP A 102 -15.37 8.48 -21.14
CA ASP A 102 -16.66 8.56 -20.48
C ASP A 102 -16.57 8.70 -18.94
N ALA A 103 -15.35 8.74 -18.39
CA ALA A 103 -15.16 8.97 -16.96
C ALA A 103 -15.59 10.40 -16.57
N THR A 104 -16.17 10.53 -15.38
CA THR A 104 -16.63 11.82 -14.83
C THR A 104 -15.92 12.10 -13.51
N VAL A 105 -15.34 13.28 -13.37
CA VAL A 105 -14.71 13.77 -12.14
C VAL A 105 -15.13 15.21 -11.89
N ILE A 106 -16.06 15.41 -10.96
CA ILE A 106 -16.63 16.74 -10.72
C ILE A 106 -15.75 17.56 -9.77
N VAL A 107 -15.29 18.71 -10.22
CA VAL A 107 -14.57 19.70 -9.40
C VAL A 107 -15.22 21.06 -9.55
N ASN A 108 -15.59 21.69 -8.44
CA ASN A 108 -16.30 22.97 -8.41
C ASN A 108 -17.62 22.98 -9.24
N GLY A 109 -18.27 21.82 -9.38
CA GLY A 109 -19.55 21.69 -10.09
C GLY A 109 -19.43 21.43 -11.60
N GLU A 110 -18.20 21.30 -12.11
CA GLU A 110 -17.92 21.03 -13.53
C GLU A 110 -17.15 19.72 -13.68
N ASN A 111 -17.37 19.03 -14.81
CA ASN A 111 -16.60 17.86 -15.24
C ASN A 111 -15.44 18.30 -16.14
#